data_AF-A0AAV6S8K9-F1
#
_entry.id   AF-A0AAV6S8K9-F1
#
_cell.length_a   1.000
_cell.length_b   1.000
_cell.length_c   1.000
_cell.angle_alpha   90.00
_cell.angle_beta   90.00
_cell.angle_gamma   90.00
#
_symmetry.space_group_name_H-M   'P 1'
#
loop_
_entity.id
_entity.type
_entity.pdbx_description
1 polymer ?
#
loop_
_entity_poly.entity_id
_entity_poly.type
_entity_poly.pdbx_seq_one_letter_code
_entity_poly.pdbx_strand_id
1 'polypeptide(L)'
;MGPGLFEVGGQPLRHMFDGQAMIHKFDLKKGQVTYYRKFIKSDAYVRAMAENRVVITEFGTAAYPDPCKNIFSRFFTYFKGIEVTDNCVVNVYPIGEDFYAVTETNYITKVDPDSLETLKKVDLCKYISVNGVTAHPHTDTDGTVYNIGNCFGKNMSLAYNIVKIPPAQEDSDPIEKSQVVVQLPSSERSKPSYVHSFGMTDDYFVFVEQPVKINLLKFLAAWSITGATYMDCFESNESMGTWFHLATKDPAAYMSSHKFRTSAFNLFHHINAYEDDGFIVVDLCTWKGHDFVFNYLYMANVKEEWEEVKKAAMRAPQPEVRRYVLPLDIHREAQGKNLVSLSYTTATAVLHSDGTIWLEPEVLFSGPRQAFEFPQINYSRCRGKKYSFAYGLGLNHFIPDRIVKLNVQTKETWVWQEEECYPSEPLFVPTPGATEEDDGVLLSIVVKPGAERPGSLLVLDAMNLTELARAEVNVFIPLTLHGTYRP
;
A
#
# COMPACT_ATOMS: atom_id res chain seq x y z
N MET A 1 5.20 -5.02 9.76
CA MET A 1 5.97 -5.84 8.80
C MET A 1 7.06 -4.98 8.19
N GLY A 2 8.20 -5.57 7.81
CA GLY A 2 9.24 -4.82 7.10
C GLY A 2 10.42 -5.69 6.67
N PRO A 3 11.30 -5.16 5.80
CA PRO A 3 12.50 -5.87 5.37
C PRO A 3 13.53 -5.96 6.51
N GLY A 4 13.97 -7.18 6.83
CA GLY A 4 14.89 -7.43 7.95
C GLY A 4 16.28 -7.96 7.57
N LEU A 5 16.46 -8.43 6.34
CA LEU A 5 17.73 -8.94 5.82
C LEU A 5 17.93 -8.41 4.39
N PHE A 6 19.00 -7.66 4.17
CA PHE A 6 19.28 -6.95 2.90
C PHE A 6 20.45 -7.54 2.11
N GLU A 7 20.99 -8.67 2.55
CA GLU A 7 22.09 -9.37 1.87
C GLU A 7 22.01 -10.87 2.20
N VAL A 8 22.29 -11.72 1.21
CA VAL A 8 22.38 -13.18 1.39
C VAL A 8 23.65 -13.69 0.70
N GLY A 9 24.54 -14.34 1.46
CA GLY A 9 25.76 -14.94 0.90
C GLY A 9 26.68 -13.96 0.17
N GLY A 10 26.79 -12.71 0.64
CA GLY A 10 27.56 -11.66 -0.03
C GLY A 10 26.81 -10.94 -1.15
N GLN A 11 25.56 -11.32 -1.45
CA GLN A 11 24.76 -10.76 -2.53
C GLN A 11 23.76 -9.73 -1.99
N PRO A 12 23.88 -8.45 -2.34
CA PRO A 12 22.99 -7.41 -1.83
C PRO A 12 21.62 -7.47 -2.51
N LEU A 13 20.58 -7.26 -1.71
CA LEU A 13 19.22 -6.99 -2.18
C LEU A 13 19.13 -5.49 -2.50
N ARG A 14 18.74 -5.17 -3.74
CA ARG A 14 18.98 -3.88 -4.39
C ARG A 14 17.89 -2.85 -4.13
N HIS A 15 16.63 -3.26 -3.94
CA HIS A 15 15.51 -2.37 -3.71
C HIS A 15 15.01 -2.43 -2.25
N MET A 16 14.42 -1.35 -1.75
CA MET A 16 13.87 -1.27 -0.38
C MET A 16 12.88 -2.42 -0.07
N PHE A 17 12.14 -2.88 -1.08
CA PHE A 17 11.14 -3.94 -0.97
C PHE A 17 11.69 -5.36 -1.17
N ASP A 18 12.99 -5.52 -1.40
CA ASP A 18 13.58 -6.84 -1.66
C ASP A 18 14.03 -7.55 -0.38
N GLY A 19 14.22 -6.80 0.72
CA GLY A 19 14.67 -7.34 1.98
C GLY A 19 13.74 -8.43 2.51
N GLN A 20 14.30 -9.49 3.10
CA GLN A 20 13.49 -10.63 3.53
C GLN A 20 12.58 -10.26 4.70
N ALA A 21 11.32 -10.67 4.63
CA ALA A 21 10.25 -10.27 5.53
C ALA A 21 10.53 -10.61 7.00
N MET A 22 10.41 -9.59 7.84
CA MET A 22 10.45 -9.68 9.28
C MET A 22 9.13 -9.16 9.87
N ILE A 23 8.55 -9.96 10.77
CA ILE A 23 7.43 -9.56 11.60
C ILE A 23 7.94 -9.06 12.95
N HIS A 24 7.34 -7.96 13.43
CA HIS A 24 7.67 -7.27 14.66
C HIS A 24 6.43 -7.20 15.54
N LYS A 25 6.58 -7.43 16.85
CA LYS A 25 5.49 -7.33 17.83
C LYS A 25 5.95 -6.56 19.04
N PHE A 26 5.22 -5.51 19.38
CA PHE A 26 5.22 -4.92 20.71
C PHE A 26 3.96 -5.38 21.42
N ASP A 27 4.09 -6.04 22.56
CA ASP A 27 2.97 -6.53 23.36
C ASP A 27 2.83 -5.66 24.61
N LEU A 28 1.66 -5.03 24.77
CA LEU A 28 1.37 -4.03 25.80
C LEU A 28 0.43 -4.65 26.83
N LYS A 29 0.93 -4.95 28.03
CA LYS A 29 0.14 -5.62 29.07
C LYS A 29 0.41 -5.02 30.44
N LYS A 30 -0.64 -4.47 31.06
CA LYS A 30 -0.60 -3.91 32.43
C LYS A 30 0.56 -2.90 32.64
N GLY A 31 0.76 -2.00 31.67
CA GLY A 31 1.82 -0.99 31.70
C GLY A 31 3.23 -1.51 31.41
N GLN A 32 3.39 -2.80 31.07
CA GLN A 32 4.64 -3.37 30.59
C GLN A 32 4.59 -3.55 29.07
N VAL A 33 5.75 -3.38 28.43
CA VAL A 33 5.92 -3.57 27.00
C VAL A 33 7.01 -4.60 26.75
N THR A 34 6.75 -5.58 25.89
CA THR A 34 7.75 -6.54 25.42
C THR A 34 7.89 -6.47 23.91
N TYR A 35 9.08 -6.77 23.40
CA TYR A 35 9.38 -6.71 21.97
C TYR A 35 9.86 -8.06 21.45
N TYR A 36 9.26 -8.51 20.35
CA TYR A 36 9.62 -9.74 19.65
C TYR A 36 9.73 -9.47 18.15
N ARG A 37 10.63 -10.20 17.49
CA ARG A 37 10.73 -10.21 16.03
C ARG A 37 11.12 -11.59 15.51
N LYS A 38 10.58 -11.96 14.36
CA LYS A 38 10.95 -13.19 13.63
C LYS A 38 10.98 -12.93 12.13
N PHE A 39 11.87 -13.64 11.44
CA PHE A 39 11.77 -13.75 9.98
C PHE A 39 10.60 -14.64 9.62
N ILE A 40 9.82 -14.24 8.61
CA ILE A 40 8.82 -15.10 8.00
C ILE A 40 9.55 -16.23 7.25
N LYS A 41 9.16 -17.47 7.51
CA LYS A 41 9.74 -18.66 6.86
C LYS A 41 9.08 -18.91 5.50
N SER A 42 9.14 -17.91 4.62
CA SER A 42 8.70 -18.01 3.23
C SER A 42 9.62 -18.91 2.40
N ASP A 43 9.19 -19.35 1.23
CA ASP A 43 10.05 -20.11 0.32
C ASP A 43 11.26 -19.26 -0.10
N ALA A 44 11.07 -17.96 -0.33
CA ALA A 44 12.16 -17.01 -0.62
C ALA A 44 13.22 -17.04 0.49
N TYR A 45 12.80 -16.89 1.75
CA TYR A 45 13.73 -16.86 2.88
C TYR A 45 14.38 -18.22 3.14
N VAL A 46 13.59 -19.30 3.22
CA VAL A 46 14.08 -20.65 3.53
C VAL A 46 15.10 -21.11 2.50
N ARG A 47 14.83 -20.90 1.21
CA ARG A 47 15.75 -21.28 0.14
C ARG A 47 16.97 -20.37 0.10
N ALA A 48 16.80 -19.07 0.32
CA ALA A 48 17.93 -18.15 0.39
C ALA A 48 18.92 -18.53 1.50
N MET A 49 18.42 -18.91 2.68
CA MET A 49 19.24 -19.37 3.80
C MET A 49 19.87 -20.75 3.54
N ALA A 50 19.14 -21.67 2.92
CA ALA A 50 19.63 -23.02 2.62
C ALA A 50 20.72 -23.03 1.53
N GLU A 51 20.58 -22.18 0.52
CA GLU A 51 21.49 -22.12 -0.63
C GLU A 51 22.52 -20.98 -0.53
N ASN A 52 22.46 -20.17 0.53
CA ASN A 52 23.33 -19.03 0.79
C ASN A 52 23.48 -18.08 -0.43
N ARG A 53 22.36 -17.76 -1.08
CA ARG A 53 22.26 -16.89 -2.25
C ARG A 53 20.83 -16.41 -2.45
N VAL A 54 20.59 -15.43 -3.32
CA VAL A 54 19.22 -15.08 -3.74
C VAL A 54 18.69 -16.15 -4.70
N VAL A 55 17.65 -16.88 -4.29
CA VAL A 55 17.08 -18.01 -5.05
C VAL A 55 15.79 -17.65 -5.78
N ILE A 56 14.97 -16.76 -5.21
CA ILE A 56 13.73 -16.26 -5.82
C ILE A 56 13.94 -14.79 -6.22
N THR A 57 13.50 -14.42 -7.41
CA THR A 57 13.56 -13.03 -7.88
C THR A 57 12.60 -12.18 -7.04
N GLU A 58 13.14 -11.14 -6.42
CA GLU A 58 12.40 -10.13 -5.67
C GLU A 58 12.04 -8.94 -6.58
N PHE A 59 11.43 -7.90 -6.03
CA PHE A 59 10.91 -6.75 -6.77
C PHE A 59 11.96 -6.09 -7.70
N GLY A 60 13.12 -5.75 -7.16
CA GLY A 60 14.24 -5.11 -7.88
C GLY A 60 15.54 -5.92 -7.89
N THR A 61 15.51 -7.19 -7.45
CA THR A 61 16.68 -8.08 -7.41
C THR A 61 16.38 -9.42 -8.07
N ALA A 62 17.10 -9.72 -9.15
CA ALA A 62 16.98 -10.99 -9.84
C ALA A 62 17.65 -12.12 -9.05
N ALA A 63 17.02 -13.30 -9.03
CA ALA A 63 17.67 -14.50 -8.53
C ALA A 63 18.88 -14.86 -9.39
N TYR A 64 19.92 -15.38 -8.72
CA TYR A 64 21.10 -15.85 -9.43
C TYR A 64 20.89 -17.31 -9.90
N PRO A 65 21.33 -17.67 -11.12
CA PRO A 65 21.39 -19.08 -11.52
C PRO A 65 22.36 -19.85 -10.62
N ASP A 66 22.01 -21.10 -10.30
CA ASP A 66 22.87 -22.00 -9.53
C ASP A 66 24.23 -22.19 -10.25
N PRO A 67 25.36 -21.81 -9.64
CA PRO A 67 26.69 -21.89 -10.25
C PRO A 67 27.17 -23.34 -10.43
N CYS A 68 26.60 -24.30 -9.70
CA CYS A 68 26.96 -25.73 -9.78
C CYS A 68 26.18 -26.48 -10.88
N LYS A 69 25.21 -25.82 -11.53
CA LYS A 69 24.40 -26.42 -12.60
C LYS A 69 25.02 -26.18 -13.99
N ASN A 70 25.44 -27.28 -14.64
CA ASN A 70 25.81 -27.29 -16.06
C ASN A 70 24.66 -26.79 -16.95
N ILE A 71 24.99 -26.22 -18.13
CA ILE A 71 24.03 -25.62 -19.09
C ILE A 71 22.80 -26.50 -19.35
N PHE A 72 22.97 -27.83 -19.45
CA PHE A 72 21.86 -28.78 -19.65
C PHE A 72 20.89 -28.87 -18.46
N SER A 73 21.36 -28.75 -17.23
CA SER A 73 20.52 -28.74 -16.02
C SER A 73 19.82 -27.39 -15.77
N ARG A 74 20.38 -26.30 -16.33
CA ARG A 74 19.72 -24.98 -16.39
C ARG A 74 18.48 -25.04 -17.29
N PHE A 75 18.55 -25.79 -18.39
CA PHE A 75 17.41 -26.03 -19.29
C PHE A 75 16.28 -26.81 -18.61
N PHE A 76 16.59 -27.81 -17.77
CA PHE A 76 15.56 -28.54 -17.00
C PHE A 76 14.93 -27.74 -15.85
N THR A 77 15.68 -26.81 -15.23
CA THR A 77 15.13 -25.91 -14.20
C THR A 77 14.11 -24.93 -14.80
N TYR A 78 14.26 -24.62 -16.10
CA TYR A 78 13.32 -23.82 -16.88
C TYR A 78 11.91 -24.42 -17.01
N PHE A 79 11.77 -25.75 -16.95
CA PHE A 79 10.50 -26.45 -17.13
C PHE A 79 9.68 -26.61 -15.83
N LYS A 80 10.16 -26.11 -14.68
CA LYS A 80 9.48 -26.26 -13.38
C LYS A 80 8.40 -25.20 -13.08
N GLY A 81 8.06 -24.35 -14.05
CA GLY A 81 7.09 -23.27 -13.83
C GLY A 81 7.71 -22.05 -13.16
N ILE A 82 7.03 -20.91 -13.25
CA ILE A 82 7.52 -19.60 -12.80
C ILE A 82 7.42 -19.51 -11.27
N GLU A 83 8.51 -19.16 -10.60
CA GLU A 83 8.56 -18.98 -9.14
C GLU A 83 8.31 -17.50 -8.79
N VAL A 84 7.05 -17.16 -8.51
CA VAL A 84 6.64 -15.84 -8.00
C VAL A 84 7.04 -15.71 -6.54
N THR A 85 7.47 -14.50 -6.12
CA THR A 85 7.90 -14.26 -4.74
C THR A 85 6.76 -14.39 -3.73
N ASP A 86 7.07 -15.00 -2.59
CA ASP A 86 6.23 -15.06 -1.40
C ASP A 86 6.87 -14.30 -0.22
N ASN A 87 7.81 -13.39 -0.50
CA ASN A 87 8.38 -12.48 0.47
C ASN A 87 7.34 -11.46 0.97
N CYS A 88 6.54 -11.88 1.94
CA CYS A 88 5.42 -11.15 2.52
C CYS A 88 5.88 -10.01 3.45
N VAL A 89 6.55 -9.01 2.88
CA VAL A 89 7.28 -7.94 3.61
C VAL A 89 6.44 -6.71 3.94
N VAL A 90 5.28 -6.56 3.30
CA VAL A 90 4.56 -5.27 3.21
C VAL A 90 3.65 -5.03 4.41
N ASN A 91 2.69 -5.93 4.66
CA ASN A 91 1.65 -5.73 5.67
C ASN A 91 1.26 -7.05 6.36
N VAL A 92 0.51 -6.95 7.46
CA VAL A 92 -0.16 -8.06 8.14
C VAL A 92 -1.57 -7.63 8.53
N TYR A 93 -2.58 -8.43 8.19
CA TYR A 93 -3.98 -8.12 8.51
C TYR A 93 -4.79 -9.38 8.85
N PRO A 94 -5.91 -9.24 9.59
CA PRO A 94 -6.77 -10.37 9.91
C PRO A 94 -7.68 -10.77 8.76
N ILE A 95 -7.94 -12.07 8.62
CA ILE A 95 -9.03 -12.63 7.83
C ILE A 95 -9.73 -13.65 8.74
N GLY A 96 -10.95 -13.34 9.16
CA GLY A 96 -11.60 -14.10 10.25
C GLY A 96 -10.79 -14.01 11.54
N GLU A 97 -10.46 -15.15 12.13
CA GLU A 97 -9.66 -15.23 13.37
C GLU A 97 -8.14 -15.32 13.11
N ASP A 98 -7.74 -15.48 11.85
CA ASP A 98 -6.37 -15.73 11.44
C ASP A 98 -5.67 -14.46 10.96
N PHE A 99 -4.33 -14.43 11.06
CA PHE A 99 -3.51 -13.31 10.57
C PHE A 99 -2.66 -13.73 9.38
N TYR A 100 -2.57 -12.87 8.38
CA TYR A 100 -1.82 -13.11 7.16
C TYR A 100 -0.83 -11.99 6.90
N ALA A 101 0.46 -12.33 6.84
CA ALA A 101 1.49 -11.48 6.27
C ALA A 101 1.36 -11.48 4.74
N VAL A 102 1.55 -10.32 4.12
CA VAL A 102 1.31 -10.14 2.68
C VAL A 102 2.40 -9.34 1.97
N THR A 103 2.48 -9.57 0.67
CA THR A 103 3.08 -8.69 -0.33
C THR A 103 2.04 -8.42 -1.40
N GLU A 104 2.42 -8.06 -2.62
CA GLU A 104 1.49 -7.74 -3.72
C GLU A 104 1.37 -8.83 -4.79
N THR A 105 1.69 -10.08 -4.42
CA THR A 105 1.56 -11.25 -5.29
C THR A 105 0.31 -12.06 -4.95
N ASN A 106 0.15 -13.24 -5.54
CA ASN A 106 -0.90 -14.19 -5.19
C ASN A 106 -0.61 -14.98 -3.90
N TYR A 107 0.62 -14.89 -3.37
CA TYR A 107 1.01 -15.62 -2.16
C TYR A 107 0.86 -14.75 -0.91
N ILE A 108 0.13 -15.27 0.06
CA ILE A 108 0.02 -14.71 1.41
C ILE A 108 0.45 -15.77 2.43
N THR A 109 0.95 -15.34 3.59
CA THR A 109 1.51 -16.25 4.60
C THR A 109 0.75 -16.12 5.90
N LYS A 110 0.03 -17.18 6.29
CA LYS A 110 -0.61 -17.29 7.61
C LYS A 110 0.46 -17.32 8.70
N VAL A 111 0.28 -16.48 9.72
CA VAL A 111 1.19 -16.35 10.86
C VAL A 111 0.42 -16.45 12.17
N ASP A 112 1.10 -16.95 13.21
CA ASP A 112 0.60 -16.87 14.57
C ASP A 112 0.91 -15.47 15.15
N PRO A 113 -0.10 -14.66 15.52
CA PRO A 113 0.13 -13.31 16.03
C PRO A 113 0.77 -13.26 17.42
N ASP A 114 0.70 -14.36 18.19
CA ASP A 114 1.23 -14.43 19.55
C ASP A 114 2.69 -14.89 19.54
N SER A 115 2.98 -15.99 18.84
CA SER A 115 4.32 -16.59 18.76
C SER A 115 5.18 -16.07 17.61
N LEU A 116 4.58 -15.39 16.64
CA LEU A 116 5.18 -14.94 15.37
C LEU A 116 5.69 -16.09 14.48
N GLU A 117 5.23 -17.32 14.73
CA GLU A 117 5.57 -18.47 13.89
C GLU A 117 4.89 -18.41 12.53
N THR A 118 5.60 -18.88 11.52
CA THR A 118 5.06 -19.03 10.16
C THR A 118 4.28 -20.32 10.09
N LEU A 119 2.99 -20.25 9.74
CA LEU A 119 2.09 -21.40 9.77
C LEU A 119 1.87 -22.03 8.39
N LYS A 120 1.42 -21.24 7.42
CA LYS A 120 0.99 -21.77 6.11
C LYS A 120 1.12 -20.72 5.01
N LYS A 121 1.74 -21.11 3.89
CA LYS A 121 1.66 -20.38 2.62
C LYS A 121 0.31 -20.65 1.95
N VAL A 122 -0.37 -19.61 1.50
CA VAL A 122 -1.66 -19.67 0.80
C VAL A 122 -1.49 -19.05 -0.59
N ASP A 123 -2.00 -19.77 -1.59
CA ASP A 123 -2.04 -19.33 -2.98
C ASP A 123 -3.47 -18.89 -3.33
N LEU A 124 -3.67 -17.59 -3.47
CA LEU A 124 -5.00 -17.01 -3.74
C LEU A 124 -5.55 -17.41 -5.10
N CYS A 125 -4.70 -17.74 -6.09
CA CYS A 125 -5.13 -18.18 -7.41
C CYS A 125 -5.94 -19.48 -7.38
N LYS A 126 -5.86 -20.26 -6.28
CA LYS A 126 -6.65 -21.47 -6.08
C LYS A 126 -8.12 -21.20 -5.75
N TYR A 127 -8.43 -20.00 -5.28
CA TYR A 127 -9.77 -19.63 -4.80
C TYR A 127 -10.41 -18.52 -5.63
N ILE A 128 -9.60 -17.57 -6.14
CA ILE A 128 -10.08 -16.39 -6.86
C ILE A 128 -9.27 -16.14 -8.13
N SER A 129 -9.96 -15.64 -9.17
CA SER A 129 -9.34 -15.32 -10.46
C SER A 129 -8.64 -13.96 -10.41
N VAL A 130 -7.44 -13.94 -9.83
CA VAL A 130 -6.52 -12.79 -9.76
C VAL A 130 -5.09 -13.28 -9.98
N ASN A 131 -4.22 -12.40 -10.47
CA ASN A 131 -2.79 -12.66 -10.61
C ASN A 131 -2.01 -12.27 -9.34
N GLY A 132 -2.59 -11.41 -8.52
CA GLY A 132 -2.09 -10.89 -7.25
C GLY A 132 -3.10 -9.91 -6.68
N VAL A 133 -2.99 -9.59 -5.39
CA VAL A 133 -3.85 -8.62 -4.70
C VAL A 133 -3.00 -7.58 -3.99
N THR A 134 -3.58 -6.45 -3.64
CA THR A 134 -2.84 -5.43 -2.88
C THR A 134 -2.56 -5.87 -1.45
N ALA A 135 -1.58 -5.21 -0.80
CA ALA A 135 -1.34 -5.35 0.63
C ALA A 135 -2.29 -4.50 1.51
N HIS A 136 -3.26 -3.81 0.89
CA HIS A 136 -4.17 -2.84 1.51
C HIS A 136 -5.64 -3.22 1.30
N PRO A 137 -6.10 -4.36 1.88
CA PRO A 137 -7.51 -4.66 1.85
C PRO A 137 -8.29 -3.69 2.73
N HIS A 138 -9.55 -3.48 2.39
CA HIS A 138 -10.52 -2.86 3.27
C HIS A 138 -11.28 -3.93 4.06
N THR A 139 -11.48 -3.71 5.36
CA THR A 139 -12.32 -4.57 6.20
C THR A 139 -13.59 -3.84 6.59
N ASP A 140 -14.73 -4.52 6.46
CA ASP A 140 -16.06 -4.06 6.88
C ASP A 140 -16.32 -4.40 8.35
N THR A 141 -17.35 -3.83 8.97
CA THR A 141 -17.61 -3.96 10.42
C THR A 141 -17.91 -5.38 10.85
N ASP A 142 -18.44 -6.19 9.94
CA ASP A 142 -18.75 -7.60 10.20
C ASP A 142 -17.53 -8.52 10.04
N GLY A 143 -16.38 -7.98 9.62
CA GLY A 143 -15.17 -8.75 9.31
C GLY A 143 -15.05 -9.18 7.85
N THR A 144 -15.96 -8.78 6.96
CA THR A 144 -15.81 -8.97 5.52
C THR A 144 -14.57 -8.24 5.02
N VAL A 145 -13.72 -8.91 4.24
CA VAL A 145 -12.52 -8.32 3.65
C VAL A 145 -12.74 -8.09 2.16
N TYR A 146 -12.46 -6.88 1.68
CA TYR A 146 -12.44 -6.50 0.27
C TYR A 146 -11.02 -6.18 -0.18
N ASN A 147 -10.63 -6.65 -1.36
CA ASN A 147 -9.33 -6.32 -1.94
C ASN A 147 -9.46 -6.15 -3.47
N ILE A 148 -8.44 -5.61 -4.13
CA ILE A 148 -8.37 -5.46 -5.58
C ILE A 148 -7.14 -6.19 -6.13
N GLY A 149 -7.26 -6.76 -7.31
CA GLY A 149 -6.18 -7.47 -7.97
C GLY A 149 -6.28 -7.47 -9.49
N ASN A 150 -5.13 -7.50 -10.16
CA ASN A 150 -5.05 -7.65 -11.61
C ASN A 150 -5.58 -9.03 -12.03
N CYS A 151 -6.30 -9.12 -13.14
CA CYS A 151 -6.80 -10.38 -13.68
C CYS A 151 -6.86 -10.38 -15.22
N PHE A 152 -7.03 -11.57 -15.80
CA PHE A 152 -7.44 -11.68 -17.20
C PHE A 152 -8.94 -11.42 -17.31
N GLY A 153 -9.30 -10.34 -18.00
CA GLY A 153 -10.67 -9.99 -18.34
C GLY A 153 -11.20 -10.73 -19.58
N LYS A 154 -12.43 -10.40 -19.98
CA LYS A 154 -13.07 -10.95 -21.19
C LYS A 154 -12.31 -10.53 -22.46
N ASN A 155 -12.42 -11.31 -23.53
CA ASN A 155 -11.83 -11.00 -24.85
C ASN A 155 -10.30 -10.80 -24.86
N MET A 156 -9.57 -11.53 -24.00
CA MET A 156 -8.11 -11.42 -23.91
C MET A 156 -7.65 -9.99 -23.58
N SER A 157 -8.38 -9.29 -22.71
CA SER A 157 -7.94 -8.02 -22.13
C SER A 157 -7.50 -8.24 -20.68
N LEU A 158 -6.74 -7.30 -20.14
CA LEU A 158 -6.50 -7.21 -18.71
C LEU A 158 -7.59 -6.37 -18.05
N ALA A 159 -7.83 -6.64 -16.78
CA ALA A 159 -8.85 -6.02 -15.96
C ALA A 159 -8.42 -6.07 -14.49
N TYR A 160 -9.24 -5.49 -13.61
CA TYR A 160 -9.05 -5.54 -12.16
C TYR A 160 -10.30 -6.14 -11.53
N ASN A 161 -10.14 -7.16 -10.70
CA ASN A 161 -11.23 -7.76 -9.93
C ASN A 161 -11.22 -7.19 -8.52
N ILE A 162 -12.37 -6.68 -8.07
CA ILE A 162 -12.65 -6.53 -6.64
C ILE A 162 -13.04 -7.89 -6.10
N VAL A 163 -12.34 -8.35 -5.08
CA VAL A 163 -12.58 -9.63 -4.40
C VAL A 163 -13.17 -9.39 -3.03
N LYS A 164 -14.01 -10.32 -2.58
CA LYS A 164 -14.62 -10.36 -1.25
C LYS A 164 -14.30 -11.68 -0.60
N ILE A 165 -13.82 -11.60 0.64
CA ILE A 165 -13.68 -12.72 1.56
C ILE A 165 -14.72 -12.50 2.66
N PRO A 166 -15.68 -13.42 2.85
CA PRO A 166 -16.70 -13.26 3.89
C PRO A 166 -16.08 -13.28 5.30
N PRO A 167 -16.82 -12.89 6.33
CA PRO A 167 -16.36 -13.06 7.71
C PRO A 167 -16.27 -14.54 8.09
N ALA A 168 -15.66 -14.82 9.24
CA ALA A 168 -15.61 -16.17 9.80
C ALA A 168 -17.02 -16.77 9.93
N GLN A 169 -17.17 -18.01 9.48
CA GLN A 169 -18.38 -18.82 9.64
C GLN A 169 -17.98 -20.12 10.34
N GLU A 170 -18.90 -20.69 11.12
CA GLU A 170 -18.68 -21.99 11.77
C GLU A 170 -18.21 -23.03 10.73
N ASP A 171 -17.10 -23.71 11.03
CA ASP A 171 -16.52 -24.83 10.29
C ASP A 171 -15.98 -24.56 8.86
N SER A 172 -15.59 -23.34 8.51
CA SER A 172 -14.92 -23.09 7.21
C SER A 172 -13.86 -21.98 7.24
N ASP A 173 -12.74 -22.18 6.54
CA ASP A 173 -11.75 -21.14 6.26
C ASP A 173 -12.39 -20.07 5.33
N PRO A 174 -12.49 -18.80 5.75
CA PRO A 174 -13.12 -17.75 4.94
C PRO A 174 -12.53 -17.60 3.55
N ILE A 175 -11.23 -17.88 3.38
CA ILE A 175 -10.54 -17.77 2.09
C ILE A 175 -11.14 -18.74 1.06
N GLU A 176 -11.62 -19.91 1.47
CA GLU A 176 -12.24 -20.89 0.57
C GLU A 176 -13.57 -20.38 -0.03
N LYS A 177 -14.20 -19.40 0.63
CA LYS A 177 -15.44 -18.75 0.19
C LYS A 177 -15.19 -17.40 -0.49
N SER A 178 -13.95 -17.13 -0.88
CA SER A 178 -13.60 -15.91 -1.62
C SER A 178 -14.31 -15.85 -2.97
N GLN A 179 -14.76 -14.66 -3.37
CA GLN A 179 -15.44 -14.46 -4.65
C GLN A 179 -15.05 -13.13 -5.31
N VAL A 180 -15.16 -13.09 -6.64
CA VAL A 180 -15.06 -11.84 -7.41
C VAL A 180 -16.42 -11.13 -7.33
N VAL A 181 -16.42 -9.87 -6.90
CA VAL A 181 -17.63 -9.05 -6.70
C VAL A 181 -17.93 -8.23 -7.95
N VAL A 182 -16.93 -7.53 -8.48
CA VAL A 182 -17.07 -6.72 -9.69
C VAL A 182 -15.73 -6.65 -10.42
N GLN A 183 -15.79 -6.58 -11.75
CA GLN A 183 -14.63 -6.43 -12.63
C GLN A 183 -14.60 -5.00 -13.20
N LEU A 184 -13.45 -4.35 -13.09
CA LEU A 184 -13.16 -3.01 -13.58
C LEU A 184 -12.29 -3.10 -14.84
N PRO A 185 -12.51 -2.27 -15.87
CA PRO A 185 -11.72 -2.31 -17.08
C PRO A 185 -10.32 -1.73 -16.88
N SER A 186 -9.36 -2.18 -17.68
CA SER A 186 -8.07 -1.51 -17.87
C SER A 186 -8.12 -0.51 -19.02
N SER A 187 -7.47 0.64 -18.88
CA SER A 187 -7.32 1.62 -19.96
C SER A 187 -6.54 1.07 -21.16
N GLU A 188 -5.60 0.16 -20.91
CA GLU A 188 -4.81 -0.52 -21.92
C GLU A 188 -5.07 -2.03 -21.91
N ARG A 189 -5.28 -2.61 -23.09
CA ARG A 189 -5.68 -4.01 -23.23
C ARG A 189 -4.65 -5.00 -22.66
N SER A 190 -3.36 -4.72 -22.79
CA SER A 190 -2.25 -5.62 -22.46
C SER A 190 -1.32 -5.10 -21.38
N LYS A 191 -1.63 -3.94 -20.78
CA LYS A 191 -0.81 -3.31 -19.74
C LYS A 191 -1.71 -2.80 -18.61
N PRO A 192 -1.87 -3.56 -17.53
CA PRO A 192 -2.60 -3.06 -16.37
C PRO A 192 -1.74 -2.01 -15.69
N SER A 193 -2.37 -1.06 -15.01
CA SER A 193 -1.70 -0.16 -14.11
C SER A 193 -1.23 -0.90 -12.85
N TYR A 194 -0.19 -0.35 -12.24
CA TYR A 194 0.15 -0.67 -10.87
C TYR A 194 -1.00 -0.25 -9.94
N VAL A 195 -1.38 -1.12 -9.00
CA VAL A 195 -2.40 -0.85 -7.99
C VAL A 195 -1.85 -1.23 -6.61
N HIS A 196 -1.82 -0.25 -5.71
CA HIS A 196 -1.30 -0.42 -4.35
C HIS A 196 -2.41 -0.40 -3.30
N SER A 197 -3.46 0.39 -3.52
CA SER A 197 -4.66 0.42 -2.70
C SER A 197 -5.87 0.88 -3.53
N PHE A 198 -7.05 0.89 -2.93
CA PHE A 198 -8.29 1.39 -3.51
C PHE A 198 -9.10 2.10 -2.42
N GLY A 199 -10.16 2.81 -2.79
CA GLY A 199 -11.10 3.43 -1.86
C GLY A 199 -12.39 2.62 -1.73
N MET A 200 -13.01 2.67 -0.55
CA MET A 200 -14.28 2.02 -0.27
C MET A 200 -15.16 2.91 0.61
N THR A 201 -16.41 3.11 0.22
CA THR A 201 -17.47 3.74 1.03
C THR A 201 -18.47 2.68 1.51
N ASP A 202 -19.56 3.11 2.14
CA ASP A 202 -20.64 2.19 2.50
C ASP A 202 -21.27 1.56 1.24
N ASP A 203 -21.43 2.32 0.15
CA ASP A 203 -22.13 1.88 -1.07
C ASP A 203 -21.27 1.78 -2.35
N TYR A 204 -20.01 2.24 -2.34
CA TYR A 204 -19.18 2.31 -3.55
C TYR A 204 -17.74 1.81 -3.36
N PHE A 205 -17.17 1.31 -4.46
CA PHE A 205 -15.73 1.13 -4.63
C PHE A 205 -15.17 2.22 -5.54
N VAL A 206 -14.00 2.73 -5.19
CA VAL A 206 -13.26 3.73 -5.97
C VAL A 206 -11.90 3.16 -6.34
N PHE A 207 -11.63 2.98 -7.62
CA PHE A 207 -10.32 2.57 -8.12
C PHE A 207 -9.68 3.68 -8.93
N VAL A 208 -8.42 4.00 -8.64
CA VAL A 208 -7.65 5.03 -9.34
C VAL A 208 -6.61 4.35 -10.23
N GLU A 209 -6.84 4.39 -11.54
CA GLU A 209 -5.95 3.83 -12.54
C GLU A 209 -4.87 4.87 -12.93
N GLN A 210 -3.69 4.72 -12.33
CA GLN A 210 -2.52 5.59 -12.51
C GLN A 210 -1.74 5.29 -13.81
N PRO A 211 -0.87 6.19 -14.32
CA PRO A 211 -0.16 6.01 -15.58
C PRO A 211 1.03 5.04 -15.51
N VAL A 212 1.38 4.52 -14.32
CA VAL A 212 2.41 3.50 -14.15
C VAL A 212 1.85 2.15 -14.56
N LYS A 213 2.35 1.60 -15.66
CA LYS A 213 1.87 0.39 -16.34
C LYS A 213 2.82 -0.78 -16.16
N ILE A 214 2.28 -1.99 -16.11
CA ILE A 214 3.01 -3.25 -16.09
C ILE A 214 3.02 -3.85 -17.49
N ASN A 215 4.18 -3.92 -18.13
CA ASN A 215 4.34 -4.52 -19.43
C ASN A 215 4.44 -6.05 -19.31
N LEU A 216 3.29 -6.74 -19.45
CA LEU A 216 3.24 -8.20 -19.33
C LEU A 216 4.06 -8.93 -20.40
N LEU A 217 4.29 -8.34 -21.57
CA LEU A 217 5.16 -8.94 -22.58
C LEU A 217 6.62 -8.94 -22.13
N LYS A 218 7.09 -7.85 -21.50
CA LYS A 218 8.40 -7.83 -20.85
C LYS A 218 8.46 -8.84 -19.71
N PHE A 219 7.42 -8.94 -18.90
CA PHE A 219 7.33 -9.90 -17.80
C PHE A 219 7.45 -11.35 -18.29
N LEU A 220 6.68 -11.72 -19.31
CA LEU A 220 6.72 -13.05 -19.94
C LEU A 220 8.05 -13.32 -20.67
N ALA A 221 8.57 -12.33 -21.39
CA ALA A 221 9.82 -12.46 -22.13
C ALA A 221 11.04 -12.54 -21.21
N ALA A 222 11.05 -11.76 -20.12
CA ALA A 222 12.07 -11.80 -19.07
C ALA A 222 12.25 -13.22 -18.57
N TRP A 223 11.15 -13.87 -18.23
CA TRP A 223 11.16 -15.26 -17.75
C TRP A 223 11.69 -16.28 -18.75
N SER A 224 11.82 -15.94 -20.04
CA SER A 224 12.21 -16.85 -21.12
C SER A 224 13.65 -16.65 -21.66
N ILE A 225 14.29 -15.50 -21.38
CA ILE A 225 15.61 -15.17 -21.98
C ILE A 225 16.52 -14.33 -21.05
N THR A 226 16.00 -13.54 -20.10
CA THR A 226 16.80 -12.53 -19.37
C THR A 226 16.62 -12.60 -17.83
N GLY A 227 17.66 -12.26 -17.07
CA GLY A 227 17.58 -12.16 -15.60
C GLY A 227 16.86 -10.89 -15.12
N ALA A 228 15.66 -10.62 -15.64
CA ALA A 228 14.90 -9.41 -15.32
C ALA A 228 14.11 -9.54 -14.00
N THR A 229 13.74 -8.39 -13.46
CA THR A 229 13.02 -8.19 -12.19
C THR A 229 11.60 -7.65 -12.45
N TYR A 230 10.78 -7.55 -11.40
CA TYR A 230 9.46 -6.91 -11.54
C TYR A 230 9.62 -5.43 -11.93
N MET A 231 10.62 -4.74 -11.37
CA MET A 231 10.89 -3.33 -11.66
C MET A 231 11.14 -3.07 -13.17
N ASP A 232 11.83 -3.98 -13.85
CA ASP A 232 12.11 -3.88 -15.30
C ASP A 232 10.85 -3.96 -16.19
N CYS A 233 9.73 -4.41 -15.61
CA CYS A 233 8.47 -4.57 -16.31
C CYS A 233 7.58 -3.32 -16.21
N PHE A 234 7.92 -2.34 -15.36
CA PHE A 234 7.16 -1.10 -15.26
C PHE A 234 7.53 -0.10 -16.36
N GLU A 235 6.55 0.64 -16.84
CA GLU A 235 6.71 1.76 -17.76
C GLU A 235 5.63 2.82 -17.53
N SER A 236 5.88 4.05 -17.93
CA SER A 236 4.94 5.16 -17.73
C SER A 236 4.20 5.48 -19.02
N ASN A 237 2.87 5.61 -18.97
CA ASN A 237 2.08 6.15 -20.07
C ASN A 237 1.96 7.67 -19.90
N GLU A 238 2.74 8.42 -20.68
CA GLU A 238 2.83 9.88 -20.59
C GLU A 238 1.54 10.63 -20.98
N SER A 239 0.63 9.98 -21.73
CA SER A 239 -0.55 10.63 -22.33
C SER A 239 -1.87 10.32 -21.62
N MET A 240 -1.92 9.27 -20.80
CA MET A 240 -3.17 8.77 -20.22
C MET A 240 -3.73 9.68 -19.12
N GLY A 241 -2.87 10.42 -18.42
CA GLY A 241 -3.22 11.07 -17.16
C GLY A 241 -3.54 10.05 -16.07
N THR A 242 -4.61 10.26 -15.32
CA THR A 242 -5.11 9.33 -14.31
C THR A 242 -6.63 9.18 -14.42
N TRP A 243 -7.12 7.94 -14.32
CA TRP A 243 -8.55 7.61 -14.49
C TRP A 243 -9.13 7.18 -13.15
N PHE A 244 -10.34 7.65 -12.82
CA PHE A 244 -11.08 7.15 -11.65
C PHE A 244 -12.23 6.26 -12.14
N HIS A 245 -12.35 5.10 -11.53
CA HIS A 245 -13.39 4.12 -11.79
C HIS A 245 -14.27 3.98 -10.55
N LEU A 246 -15.59 3.96 -10.76
CA LEU A 246 -16.57 3.70 -9.72
C LEU A 246 -17.30 2.39 -9.97
N ALA A 247 -17.60 1.67 -8.90
CA ALA A 247 -18.55 0.58 -8.91
C ALA A 247 -19.45 0.68 -7.67
N THR A 248 -20.72 0.32 -7.79
CA THR A 248 -21.58 0.11 -6.62
C THR A 248 -21.14 -1.16 -5.88
N LYS A 249 -21.41 -1.22 -4.59
CA LYS A 249 -21.07 -2.36 -3.71
C LYS A 249 -22.21 -3.36 -3.61
N ASP A 250 -23.47 -2.91 -3.58
CA ASP A 250 -24.65 -3.78 -3.55
C ASP A 250 -25.88 -3.16 -4.28
N PRO A 251 -26.40 -3.77 -5.37
CA PRO A 251 -25.77 -4.85 -6.12
C PRO A 251 -24.49 -4.33 -6.77
N ALA A 252 -23.45 -5.17 -6.81
CA ALA A 252 -22.16 -4.76 -7.32
C ALA A 252 -22.17 -4.58 -8.85
N ALA A 253 -21.87 -3.37 -9.34
CA ALA A 253 -21.86 -3.07 -10.77
C ALA A 253 -20.90 -1.92 -11.12
N TYR A 254 -20.16 -2.07 -12.23
CA TYR A 254 -19.28 -1.03 -12.74
C TYR A 254 -20.08 0.13 -13.38
N MET A 255 -19.79 1.36 -12.96
CA MET A 255 -20.45 2.58 -13.42
C MET A 255 -19.79 3.11 -14.70
N SER A 256 -20.04 2.43 -15.83
CA SER A 256 -19.35 2.69 -17.11
C SER A 256 -19.61 4.08 -17.73
N SER A 257 -20.67 4.78 -17.33
CA SER A 257 -20.97 6.15 -17.75
C SER A 257 -20.08 7.21 -17.09
N HIS A 258 -19.46 6.89 -15.94
CA HIS A 258 -18.74 7.85 -15.09
C HIS A 258 -17.25 7.89 -15.46
N LYS A 259 -16.93 8.51 -16.60
CA LYS A 259 -15.57 8.56 -17.16
C LYS A 259 -14.71 9.68 -16.57
N PHE A 260 -14.33 9.55 -15.31
CA PHE A 260 -13.50 10.54 -14.61
C PHE A 260 -12.04 10.52 -15.06
N ARG A 261 -11.47 11.71 -15.30
CA ARG A 261 -10.09 11.91 -15.79
C ARG A 261 -9.43 13.06 -15.06
N THR A 262 -8.11 13.01 -14.88
CA THR A 262 -7.32 14.13 -14.38
C THR A 262 -5.85 14.01 -14.82
N SER A 263 -5.05 14.99 -14.44
CA SER A 263 -3.59 15.02 -14.65
C SER A 263 -2.88 13.82 -14.03
N ALA A 264 -1.71 13.46 -14.59
CA ALA A 264 -0.93 12.31 -14.16
C ALA A 264 -0.36 12.46 -12.73
N PHE A 265 -0.57 11.44 -11.90
CA PHE A 265 0.13 11.25 -10.63
C PHE A 265 0.33 9.75 -10.34
N ASN A 266 1.32 9.43 -9.50
CA ASN A 266 1.41 8.12 -8.88
C ASN A 266 0.57 8.11 -7.60
N LEU A 267 -0.02 6.95 -7.30
CA LEU A 267 -0.78 6.70 -6.08
C LEU A 267 -0.31 5.40 -5.44
N PHE A 268 0.01 5.51 -4.15
CA PHE A 268 0.22 4.37 -3.27
C PHE A 268 -0.98 4.24 -2.34
N HIS A 269 -1.19 5.24 -1.48
CA HIS A 269 -2.18 5.15 -0.41
C HIS A 269 -3.38 6.07 -0.63
N HIS A 270 -4.57 5.48 -0.64
CA HIS A 270 -5.79 6.18 -0.28
C HIS A 270 -5.75 6.55 1.20
N ILE A 271 -6.24 7.74 1.56
CA ILE A 271 -6.42 8.15 2.96
C ILE A 271 -7.81 7.69 3.43
N ASN A 272 -8.86 8.15 2.76
CA ASN A 272 -10.23 7.73 2.98
C ASN A 272 -11.08 8.06 1.74
N ALA A 273 -12.24 7.43 1.63
CA ALA A 273 -13.29 7.80 0.69
C ALA A 273 -14.62 7.85 1.43
N TYR A 274 -15.51 8.77 1.11
CA TYR A 274 -16.84 8.84 1.73
C TYR A 274 -17.87 9.49 0.81
N GLU A 275 -19.13 9.30 1.15
CA GLU A 275 -20.26 9.87 0.42
C GLU A 275 -20.77 11.14 1.10
N ASP A 276 -21.07 12.17 0.30
CA ASP A 276 -21.66 13.43 0.79
C ASP A 276 -22.54 14.07 -0.30
N ASP A 277 -23.82 14.29 0.00
CA ASP A 277 -24.80 15.00 -0.86
C ASP A 277 -24.77 14.66 -2.37
N GLY A 278 -24.70 13.37 -2.70
CA GLY A 278 -24.67 12.89 -4.09
C GLY A 278 -23.29 12.96 -4.76
N PHE A 279 -22.24 13.05 -3.96
CA PHE A 279 -20.84 12.99 -4.38
C PHE A 279 -20.08 11.91 -3.60
N ILE A 280 -18.99 11.42 -4.18
CA ILE A 280 -17.96 10.66 -3.47
C ILE A 280 -16.74 11.56 -3.31
N VAL A 281 -16.33 11.81 -2.06
CA VAL A 281 -15.10 12.52 -1.72
C VAL A 281 -13.98 11.50 -1.54
N VAL A 282 -12.83 11.74 -2.18
CA VAL A 282 -11.70 10.82 -2.22
C VAL A 282 -10.41 11.56 -1.85
N ASP A 283 -9.83 11.22 -0.70
CA ASP A 283 -8.58 11.82 -0.21
C ASP A 283 -7.40 10.88 -0.47
N LEU A 284 -6.33 11.39 -1.07
CA LEU A 284 -5.22 10.60 -1.62
C LEU A 284 -3.85 11.17 -1.26
N CYS A 285 -2.87 10.30 -0.96
CA CYS A 285 -1.45 10.62 -0.96
C CYS A 285 -0.89 10.47 -2.38
N THR A 286 -0.67 11.58 -3.08
CA THR A 286 -0.28 11.56 -4.50
C THR A 286 1.15 12.03 -4.73
N TRP A 287 1.75 11.55 -5.82
CA TRP A 287 3.05 12.03 -6.29
C TRP A 287 2.94 12.53 -7.73
N LYS A 288 3.18 13.82 -7.94
CA LYS A 288 2.91 14.52 -9.21
C LYS A 288 3.80 14.04 -10.34
N GLY A 289 3.20 13.71 -11.47
CA GLY A 289 3.88 13.22 -12.67
C GLY A 289 3.67 11.72 -12.91
N HIS A 290 4.14 11.26 -14.06
CA HIS A 290 3.99 9.87 -14.51
C HIS A 290 5.20 8.99 -14.17
N ASP A 291 6.34 9.57 -13.81
CA ASP A 291 7.55 8.82 -13.49
C ASP A 291 7.33 7.97 -12.24
N PHE A 292 7.72 6.70 -12.31
CA PHE A 292 7.46 5.78 -11.21
C PHE A 292 8.34 6.11 -9.99
N VAL A 293 7.70 6.40 -8.85
CA VAL A 293 8.41 6.80 -7.62
C VAL A 293 9.36 5.72 -7.10
N PHE A 294 9.05 4.44 -7.33
CA PHE A 294 9.91 3.35 -6.87
C PHE A 294 11.30 3.35 -7.53
N ASN A 295 11.51 4.05 -8.66
CA ASN A 295 12.85 4.27 -9.21
C ASN A 295 13.82 4.93 -8.22
N TYR A 296 13.30 5.67 -7.24
CA TYR A 296 14.09 6.40 -6.24
C TYR A 296 14.35 5.59 -4.96
N LEU A 297 13.76 4.40 -4.81
CA LEU A 297 13.81 3.58 -3.59
C LEU A 297 14.80 2.40 -3.68
N TYR A 298 15.74 2.46 -4.61
CA TYR A 298 16.89 1.56 -4.59
C TYR A 298 17.76 1.81 -3.35
N MET A 299 18.22 0.74 -2.71
CA MET A 299 19.08 0.76 -1.53
C MET A 299 20.36 1.56 -1.76
N ALA A 300 20.89 1.53 -2.99
CA ALA A 300 22.06 2.30 -3.39
C ALA A 300 21.82 3.82 -3.39
N ASN A 301 20.57 4.29 -3.50
CA ASN A 301 20.25 5.71 -3.44
C ASN A 301 19.93 6.15 -2.00
N VAL A 302 19.16 5.34 -1.27
CA VAL A 302 18.68 5.71 0.07
C VAL A 302 19.72 5.52 1.18
N LYS A 303 20.83 4.83 0.89
CA LYS A 303 21.99 4.67 1.80
C LYS A 303 23.12 5.66 1.53
N GLU A 304 22.96 6.56 0.56
CA GLU A 304 23.96 7.60 0.27
C GLU A 304 24.02 8.64 1.38
N GLU A 305 25.08 9.45 1.35
CA GLU A 305 25.20 10.65 2.17
C GLU A 305 24.04 11.63 1.92
N TRP A 306 23.62 12.35 2.96
CA TRP A 306 22.39 13.15 2.94
C TRP A 306 22.29 14.16 1.79
N GLU A 307 23.39 14.80 1.40
CA GLU A 307 23.39 15.74 0.27
C GLU A 307 23.11 15.06 -1.08
N GLU A 308 23.60 13.84 -1.30
CA GLU A 308 23.35 13.09 -2.53
C GLU A 308 21.92 12.52 -2.54
N VAL A 309 21.38 12.10 -1.39
CA VAL A 309 19.96 11.71 -1.25
C VAL A 309 19.04 12.86 -1.68
N LYS A 310 19.26 14.08 -1.15
CA LYS A 310 18.48 15.26 -1.52
C LYS A 310 18.56 15.54 -3.02
N LYS A 311 19.77 15.54 -3.57
CA LYS A 311 20.04 15.80 -4.99
C LYS A 311 19.41 14.77 -5.92
N ALA A 312 19.43 13.49 -5.56
CA ALA A 312 18.75 12.44 -6.31
C ALA A 312 17.24 12.67 -6.29
N ALA A 313 16.69 12.96 -5.11
CA ALA A 313 15.27 13.27 -4.95
C ALA A 313 14.87 14.52 -5.75
N MET A 314 15.75 15.50 -6.06
CA MET A 314 15.47 16.68 -6.93
C MET A 314 14.80 16.38 -8.27
N ARG A 315 14.90 15.16 -8.79
CA ARG A 315 14.21 14.74 -10.03
C ARG A 315 12.92 13.96 -9.80
N ALA A 316 12.65 13.57 -8.55
CA ALA A 316 11.49 12.78 -8.21
C ALA A 316 10.17 13.55 -8.35
N PRO A 317 9.08 12.81 -8.62
CA PRO A 317 7.72 13.29 -8.42
C PRO A 317 7.57 14.05 -7.09
N GLN A 318 6.81 15.15 -7.10
CA GLN A 318 6.57 15.96 -5.92
C GLN A 318 5.35 15.41 -5.16
N PRO A 319 5.45 15.10 -3.86
CA PRO A 319 4.31 14.63 -3.07
C PRO A 319 3.30 15.75 -2.80
N GLU A 320 2.02 15.41 -2.79
CA GLU A 320 0.88 16.29 -2.52
C GLU A 320 -0.32 15.47 -2.02
N VAL A 321 -0.97 15.89 -0.93
CA VAL A 321 -2.24 15.29 -0.50
C VAL A 321 -3.38 16.00 -1.21
N ARG A 322 -4.23 15.22 -1.89
CA ARG A 322 -5.28 15.73 -2.78
C ARG A 322 -6.64 15.16 -2.42
N ARG A 323 -7.64 16.04 -2.37
CA ARG A 323 -9.06 15.69 -2.31
C ARG A 323 -9.67 15.82 -3.71
N TYR A 324 -10.22 14.74 -4.21
CA TYR A 324 -11.05 14.72 -5.41
C TYR A 324 -12.52 14.53 -5.03
N VAL A 325 -13.44 15.11 -5.81
CA VAL A 325 -14.88 15.02 -5.57
C VAL A 325 -15.57 14.54 -6.84
N LEU A 326 -16.19 13.37 -6.77
CA LEU A 326 -16.76 12.64 -7.89
C LEU A 326 -18.30 12.74 -7.85
N PRO A 327 -18.96 13.47 -8.77
CA PRO A 327 -20.42 13.55 -8.82
C PRO A 327 -21.06 12.21 -9.22
N LEU A 328 -22.07 11.76 -8.44
CA LEU A 328 -22.87 10.58 -8.78
C LEU A 328 -23.90 10.89 -9.88
N ASP A 329 -24.52 12.07 -9.84
CA ASP A 329 -25.33 12.60 -10.95
C ASP A 329 -24.47 13.49 -11.85
N ILE A 330 -24.13 12.97 -13.03
CA ILE A 330 -23.28 13.64 -14.02
C ILE A 330 -24.04 14.66 -14.89
N HIS A 331 -25.36 14.73 -14.78
CA HIS A 331 -26.23 15.63 -15.56
C HIS A 331 -26.91 16.70 -14.70
N ARG A 332 -26.51 16.82 -13.43
CA ARG A 332 -27.02 17.82 -12.48
C ARG A 332 -26.83 19.28 -12.92
N GLU A 333 -25.88 19.53 -13.81
CA GLU A 333 -25.56 20.85 -14.34
C GLU A 333 -25.36 20.78 -15.86
N ALA A 334 -25.42 21.94 -16.51
CA ALA A 334 -25.11 22.04 -17.94
C ALA A 334 -23.66 21.63 -18.23
N GLN A 335 -23.45 20.95 -19.36
CA GLN A 335 -22.12 20.57 -19.83
C GLN A 335 -21.15 21.77 -19.86
N GLY A 336 -19.89 21.54 -19.48
CA GLY A 336 -18.87 22.59 -19.38
C GLY A 336 -18.91 23.41 -18.08
N LYS A 337 -19.89 23.21 -17.20
CA LYS A 337 -19.89 23.78 -15.85
C LYS A 337 -19.28 22.82 -14.82
N ASN A 338 -18.84 23.37 -13.70
CA ASN A 338 -18.47 22.58 -12.53
C ASN A 338 -19.72 21.90 -11.96
N LEU A 339 -19.67 20.57 -11.85
CA LEU A 339 -20.70 19.72 -11.27
C LEU A 339 -20.63 19.70 -9.73
N VAL A 340 -19.48 20.04 -9.14
CA VAL A 340 -19.28 20.04 -7.68
C VAL A 340 -19.97 21.25 -7.05
N SER A 341 -20.96 20.97 -6.19
CA SER A 341 -21.75 21.99 -5.49
C SER A 341 -21.55 22.00 -3.97
N LEU A 342 -20.63 21.17 -3.46
CA LEU A 342 -20.29 21.14 -2.03
C LEU A 342 -19.59 22.44 -1.65
N SER A 343 -20.12 23.16 -0.65
CA SER A 343 -19.68 24.52 -0.33
C SER A 343 -18.31 24.61 0.36
N TYR A 344 -17.81 23.49 0.90
CA TYR A 344 -16.61 23.46 1.73
C TYR A 344 -15.33 23.05 0.97
N THR A 345 -15.44 22.68 -0.30
CA THR A 345 -14.31 22.19 -1.11
C THR A 345 -14.08 23.08 -2.31
N THR A 346 -12.82 23.18 -2.73
CA THR A 346 -12.43 23.84 -3.99
C THR A 346 -12.24 22.85 -5.15
N ALA A 347 -12.47 21.54 -4.92
CA ALA A 347 -12.38 20.54 -5.97
C ALA A 347 -13.44 20.80 -7.05
N THR A 348 -13.12 20.46 -8.29
CA THR A 348 -14.05 20.63 -9.41
C THR A 348 -14.15 19.37 -10.24
N ALA A 349 -15.31 19.20 -10.89
CA ALA A 349 -15.56 18.14 -11.84
C ALA A 349 -16.34 18.74 -13.02
N VAL A 350 -15.81 18.67 -14.25
CA VAL A 350 -16.41 19.31 -15.42
C VAL A 350 -16.71 18.26 -16.49
N LEU A 351 -17.99 18.14 -16.89
CA LEU A 351 -18.40 17.24 -17.99
C LEU A 351 -18.04 17.85 -19.35
N HIS A 352 -17.25 17.14 -20.14
CA HIS A 352 -16.83 17.49 -21.50
C HIS A 352 -17.74 16.86 -22.58
N SER A 353 -17.59 17.33 -23.83
CA SER A 353 -18.39 16.89 -24.97
C SER A 353 -18.13 15.45 -25.42
N ASP A 354 -16.97 14.89 -25.08
CA ASP A 354 -16.62 13.49 -25.33
C ASP A 354 -17.16 12.54 -24.25
N GLY A 355 -17.90 13.09 -23.27
CA GLY A 355 -18.45 12.37 -22.13
C GLY A 355 -17.46 12.08 -21.01
N THR A 356 -16.24 12.63 -21.06
CA THR A 356 -15.29 12.58 -19.93
C THR A 356 -15.62 13.65 -18.90
N ILE A 357 -15.27 13.37 -17.64
CA ILE A 357 -15.44 14.32 -16.53
C ILE A 357 -14.05 14.66 -16.01
N TRP A 358 -13.59 15.88 -16.29
CA TRP A 358 -12.27 16.33 -15.86
C TRP A 358 -12.31 16.78 -14.41
N LEU A 359 -11.43 16.22 -13.58
CA LEU A 359 -11.34 16.52 -12.15
C LEU A 359 -10.13 17.42 -11.87
N GLU A 360 -10.34 18.46 -11.07
CA GLU A 360 -9.27 19.22 -10.43
C GLU A 360 -9.35 19.03 -8.91
N PRO A 361 -8.23 18.73 -8.22
CA PRO A 361 -8.25 18.47 -6.79
C PRO A 361 -8.32 19.74 -5.96
N GLU A 362 -8.85 19.61 -4.75
CA GLU A 362 -8.46 20.48 -3.64
C GLU A 362 -7.17 19.94 -3.00
N VAL A 363 -6.15 20.78 -2.87
CA VAL A 363 -4.89 20.39 -2.20
C VAL A 363 -5.05 20.56 -0.69
N LEU A 364 -4.83 19.47 0.04
CA LEU A 364 -4.93 19.45 1.52
C LEU A 364 -3.58 19.67 2.20
N PHE A 365 -2.51 19.15 1.61
CA PHE A 365 -1.14 19.29 2.13
C PHE A 365 -0.13 19.27 0.99
N SER A 366 0.83 20.19 1.01
CA SER A 366 1.91 20.26 0.03
C SER A 366 3.14 20.92 0.64
N GLY A 367 4.23 20.15 0.82
CA GLY A 367 5.53 20.66 1.24
C GLY A 367 6.60 20.26 0.22
N PRO A 368 7.55 21.14 -0.17
CA PRO A 368 8.61 20.79 -1.12
C PRO A 368 9.39 19.55 -0.65
N ARG A 369 9.19 18.42 -1.33
CA ARG A 369 9.79 17.12 -0.99
C ARG A 369 9.56 16.64 0.45
N GLN A 370 8.49 17.13 1.05
CA GLN A 370 7.96 16.65 2.32
C GLN A 370 6.65 15.93 1.99
N ALA A 371 6.66 14.60 2.03
CA ALA A 371 5.46 13.82 1.81
C ALA A 371 4.69 13.67 3.12
N PHE A 372 3.36 13.70 3.05
CA PHE A 372 2.49 13.05 4.02
C PHE A 372 2.14 11.69 3.41
N GLU A 373 2.66 10.62 3.98
CA GLU A 373 2.55 9.25 3.46
C GLU A 373 2.24 8.26 4.58
N PHE A 374 2.01 6.98 4.24
CA PHE A 374 1.56 5.96 5.20
C PHE A 374 0.36 6.45 6.04
N PRO A 375 -0.72 6.89 5.37
CA PRO A 375 -1.83 7.54 6.04
C PRO A 375 -2.61 6.54 6.90
N GLN A 376 -2.98 7.00 8.09
CA GLN A 376 -3.83 6.31 9.05
C GLN A 376 -4.94 7.26 9.50
N ILE A 377 -6.09 6.71 9.83
CA ILE A 377 -7.24 7.43 10.38
C ILE A 377 -7.79 6.64 11.57
N ASN A 378 -8.79 7.18 12.27
CA ASN A 378 -9.64 6.36 13.14
C ASN A 378 -10.51 5.42 12.28
N TYR A 379 -9.89 4.39 11.69
CA TYR A 379 -10.50 3.56 10.66
C TYR A 379 -11.75 2.82 11.16
N SER A 380 -11.74 2.39 12.42
CA SER A 380 -12.87 1.71 13.06
C SER A 380 -14.17 2.54 13.01
N ARG A 381 -14.05 3.86 13.09
CA ARG A 381 -15.16 4.81 13.14
C ARG A 381 -15.40 5.53 11.80
N CYS A 382 -14.32 5.90 11.12
CA CYS A 382 -14.35 6.85 10.01
C CYS A 382 -14.17 6.21 8.63
N ARG A 383 -13.91 4.90 8.52
CA ARG A 383 -13.83 4.24 7.21
C ARG A 383 -15.10 4.50 6.42
N GLY A 384 -14.98 4.89 5.15
CA GLY A 384 -16.15 5.11 4.29
C GLY A 384 -16.99 6.34 4.64
N LYS A 385 -16.62 7.11 5.68
CA LYS A 385 -17.44 8.16 6.30
C LYS A 385 -16.71 9.49 6.36
N LYS A 386 -17.50 10.58 6.38
CA LYS A 386 -17.00 11.93 6.55
C LYS A 386 -16.19 12.03 7.86
N TYR A 387 -15.00 12.61 7.77
CA TYR A 387 -13.98 12.60 8.81
C TYR A 387 -13.17 13.91 8.79
N SER A 388 -12.37 14.13 9.83
CA SER A 388 -11.65 15.37 10.06
C SER A 388 -10.15 15.17 10.16
N PHE A 389 -9.67 14.01 10.62
CA PHE A 389 -8.26 13.83 10.95
C PHE A 389 -7.64 12.63 10.22
N ALA A 390 -6.48 12.88 9.63
CA ALA A 390 -5.56 11.86 9.17
C ALA A 390 -4.20 12.01 9.87
N TYR A 391 -3.52 10.89 10.07
CA TYR A 391 -2.18 10.80 10.63
C TYR A 391 -1.27 10.18 9.57
N GLY A 392 -0.03 10.62 9.47
CA GLY A 392 0.87 10.14 8.43
C GLY A 392 2.33 10.24 8.85
N LEU A 393 3.13 9.42 8.20
CA LEU A 393 4.58 9.48 8.22
C LEU A 393 5.04 10.61 7.30
N GLY A 394 5.81 11.54 7.84
CA GLY A 394 6.46 12.58 7.06
C GLY A 394 7.74 12.05 6.41
N LEU A 395 7.82 12.14 5.07
CA LEU A 395 9.01 11.74 4.32
C LEU A 395 9.74 12.97 3.79
N ASN A 396 10.96 13.19 4.25
CA ASN A 396 11.86 14.25 3.82
C ASN A 396 12.84 13.70 2.79
N HIS A 397 12.59 13.99 1.51
CA HIS A 397 13.36 13.40 0.40
C HIS A 397 13.41 11.85 0.48
N PHE A 398 12.25 11.22 0.75
CA PHE A 398 12.05 9.79 1.01
C PHE A 398 12.51 9.26 2.38
N ILE A 399 13.24 10.04 3.16
CA ILE A 399 13.68 9.62 4.49
C ILE A 399 12.58 9.93 5.51
N PRO A 400 12.08 8.94 6.28
CA PRO A 400 11.06 9.19 7.29
C PRO A 400 11.64 9.97 8.47
N ASP A 401 11.12 11.17 8.76
CA ASP A 401 11.74 12.06 9.75
C ASP A 401 10.77 12.68 10.76
N ARG A 402 9.46 12.48 10.61
CA ARG A 402 8.44 13.06 11.50
C ARG A 402 7.09 12.34 11.41
N ILE A 403 6.23 12.57 12.39
CA ILE A 403 4.82 12.18 12.37
C ILE A 403 3.98 13.44 12.18
N VAL A 404 2.99 13.39 11.29
CA VAL A 404 2.12 14.53 10.96
C VAL A 404 0.67 14.15 11.23
N LYS A 405 -0.06 15.02 11.93
CA LYS A 405 -1.52 15.02 11.97
C LYS A 405 -2.01 16.10 11.01
N LEU A 406 -3.02 15.79 10.21
CA LEU A 406 -3.66 16.69 9.26
C LEU A 406 -5.15 16.77 9.55
N ASN A 407 -5.65 17.98 9.79
CA ASN A 407 -7.08 18.24 9.72
C ASN A 407 -7.48 18.44 8.25
N VAL A 408 -8.23 17.49 7.68
CA VAL A 408 -8.59 17.50 6.25
C VAL A 408 -9.71 18.48 5.90
N GLN A 409 -10.32 19.13 6.89
CA GLN A 409 -11.33 20.17 6.71
C GLN A 409 -10.68 21.56 6.74
N THR A 410 -9.76 21.81 7.68
CA THR A 410 -9.13 23.13 7.88
C THR A 410 -7.74 23.24 7.24
N LYS A 411 -7.12 22.11 6.87
CA LYS A 411 -5.72 21.97 6.40
C LYS A 411 -4.68 22.29 7.49
N GLU A 412 -5.11 22.43 8.74
CA GLU A 412 -4.22 22.59 9.88
C GLU A 412 -3.40 21.31 10.11
N THR A 413 -2.15 21.47 10.52
CA THR A 413 -1.25 20.35 10.80
C THR A 413 -0.57 20.48 12.15
N TRP A 414 -0.30 19.32 12.75
CA TRP A 414 0.57 19.16 13.92
C TRP A 414 1.71 18.23 13.55
N VAL A 415 2.88 18.47 14.12
CA VAL A 415 4.09 17.70 13.82
C VAL A 415 4.76 17.26 15.10
N TRP A 416 5.03 15.97 15.21
CA TRP A 416 6.01 15.43 16.15
C TRP A 416 7.29 15.13 15.38
N GLN A 417 8.42 15.62 15.87
CA GLN A 417 9.74 15.39 15.30
C GLN A 417 10.80 15.49 16.41
N GLU A 418 11.77 14.58 16.37
CA GLU A 418 12.95 14.59 17.25
C GLU A 418 14.20 14.44 16.38
N GLU A 419 15.30 15.09 16.77
CA GLU A 419 16.57 15.02 16.06
C GLU A 419 17.12 13.59 16.03
N GLU A 420 17.66 13.18 14.86
CA GLU A 420 18.21 11.84 14.61
C GLU A 420 17.24 10.68 14.86
N CYS A 421 15.93 10.95 14.86
CA CYS A 421 14.87 9.95 15.04
C CYS A 421 14.11 9.71 13.74
N TYR A 422 13.96 8.44 13.38
CA TYR A 422 13.30 7.99 12.15
C TYR A 422 12.07 7.14 12.51
N PRO A 423 10.85 7.71 12.49
CA PRO A 423 9.62 7.00 12.85
C PRO A 423 9.12 6.06 11.75
N SER A 424 8.21 5.15 12.11
CA SER A 424 7.40 4.34 11.19
C SER A 424 5.99 4.94 11.03
N GLU A 425 5.16 4.29 10.21
CA GLU A 425 3.71 4.52 10.14
C GLU A 425 3.09 4.71 11.55
N PRO A 426 2.31 5.77 11.79
CA PRO A 426 1.67 6.04 13.08
C PRO A 426 0.29 5.36 13.16
N LEU A 427 0.23 4.17 13.75
CA LEU A 427 -1.03 3.42 13.91
C LEU A 427 -1.93 4.09 14.94
N PHE A 428 -3.16 4.44 14.55
CA PHE A 428 -4.15 5.01 15.48
C PHE A 428 -4.86 3.93 16.30
N VAL A 429 -4.94 4.13 17.61
CA VAL A 429 -5.68 3.28 18.54
C VAL A 429 -6.67 4.15 19.33
N PRO A 430 -7.99 3.97 19.15
CA PRO A 430 -8.99 4.78 19.85
C PRO A 430 -8.99 4.47 21.36
N THR A 431 -9.25 5.49 22.18
CA THR A 431 -9.61 5.27 23.58
C THR A 431 -10.89 4.43 23.64
N PRO A 432 -10.99 3.37 24.47
CA PRO A 432 -12.22 2.61 24.60
C PRO A 432 -13.41 3.50 25.00
N GLY A 433 -14.44 3.55 24.15
CA GLY A 433 -15.62 4.40 24.37
C GLY A 433 -15.47 5.86 23.91
N ALA A 434 -14.40 6.21 23.21
CA ALA A 434 -14.17 7.54 22.64
C ALA A 434 -15.36 8.06 21.81
N THR A 435 -15.77 9.29 22.09
CA THR A 435 -16.80 10.00 21.30
C THR A 435 -16.21 10.95 20.27
N GLU A 436 -15.02 11.50 20.52
CA GLU A 436 -14.29 12.35 19.57
C GLU A 436 -13.51 11.49 18.57
N GLU A 437 -13.26 12.05 17.39
CA GLU A 437 -12.59 11.35 16.29
C GLU A 437 -11.13 11.02 16.61
N ASP A 438 -10.43 11.95 17.27
CA ASP A 438 -9.01 11.93 17.59
C ASP A 438 -8.71 11.59 19.06
N ASP A 439 -9.71 11.14 19.83
CA ASP A 439 -9.51 10.61 21.19
C ASP A 439 -8.92 9.19 21.12
N GLY A 440 -7.61 9.14 21.31
CA GLY A 440 -6.83 7.92 21.26
C GLY A 440 -5.34 8.22 21.27
N VAL A 441 -4.56 7.22 20.87
CA VAL A 441 -3.10 7.32 20.78
C VAL A 441 -2.59 6.91 19.41
N LEU A 442 -1.40 7.38 19.05
CA LEU A 442 -0.64 6.89 17.92
C LEU A 442 0.51 6.01 18.41
N LEU A 443 0.68 4.86 17.78
CA LEU A 443 1.79 3.94 18.00
C LEU A 443 2.73 4.00 16.80
N SER A 444 4.00 4.33 17.01
CA SER A 444 5.02 4.35 15.96
C SER A 444 6.33 3.76 16.46
N ILE A 445 7.00 2.97 15.63
CA ILE A 445 8.34 2.48 15.92
C ILE A 445 9.33 3.58 15.54
N VAL A 446 10.16 4.02 16.48
CA VAL A 446 11.18 5.04 16.25
C VAL A 446 12.57 4.42 16.36
N VAL A 447 13.40 4.72 15.37
CA VAL A 447 14.81 4.31 15.33
C VAL A 447 15.70 5.53 15.58
N LYS A 448 16.63 5.42 16.52
CA LYS A 448 17.67 6.41 16.84
C LYS A 448 19.05 5.75 16.81
N PRO A 449 19.70 5.63 15.63
CA PRO A 449 20.87 4.76 15.44
C PRO A 449 22.05 5.04 16.38
N GLY A 450 22.26 6.30 16.78
CA GLY A 450 23.36 6.71 17.67
C GLY A 450 23.11 6.49 19.17
N ALA A 451 21.92 6.06 19.58
CA ALA A 451 21.58 5.88 20.99
C ALA A 451 21.99 4.49 21.53
N GLU A 452 22.21 4.38 22.85
CA GLU A 452 22.43 3.10 23.54
C GLU A 452 21.25 2.13 23.31
N ARG A 453 20.03 2.69 23.23
CA ARG A 453 18.80 1.97 22.90
C ARG A 453 18.26 2.48 21.56
N PRO A 454 18.68 1.86 20.44
CA PRO A 454 18.47 2.44 19.12
C PRO A 454 17.06 2.23 18.56
N GLY A 455 16.23 1.39 19.19
CA GLY A 455 14.84 1.17 18.76
C GLY A 455 13.88 1.46 19.91
N SER A 456 12.69 1.98 19.60
CA SER A 456 11.64 2.18 20.59
C SER A 456 10.24 2.12 19.97
N LEU A 457 9.24 1.79 20.80
CA LEU A 457 7.84 2.11 20.51
C LEU A 457 7.51 3.45 21.14
N LEU A 458 7.16 4.44 20.32
CA LEU A 458 6.66 5.74 20.71
C LEU A 458 5.13 5.70 20.83
N VAL A 459 4.61 6.31 21.89
CA VAL A 459 3.17 6.51 22.11
C VAL A 459 2.88 8.00 22.17
N LEU A 460 2.11 8.51 21.22
CA LEU A 460 1.69 9.91 21.16
C LEU A 460 0.20 10.04 21.47
N ASP A 461 -0.19 11.13 22.12
CA ASP A 461 -1.56 11.60 22.17
C ASP A 461 -2.02 12.00 20.75
N ALA A 462 -3.08 11.40 20.25
CA ALA A 462 -3.55 11.65 18.89
C ALA A 462 -4.25 13.02 18.70
N MET A 463 -4.59 13.73 19.78
CA MET A 463 -5.17 15.08 19.72
C MET A 463 -4.12 16.14 19.39
N ASN A 464 -2.96 16.07 20.03
CA ASN A 464 -1.96 17.15 20.03
C ASN A 464 -0.53 16.71 19.68
N LEU A 465 -0.32 15.41 19.44
CA LEU A 465 0.98 14.77 19.18
C LEU A 465 2.01 14.92 20.31
N THR A 466 1.56 15.10 21.56
CA THR A 466 2.45 15.06 22.73
C THR A 466 2.87 13.62 23.02
N GLU A 467 4.14 13.44 23.38
CA GLU A 467 4.65 12.13 23.78
C GLU A 467 4.11 11.74 25.16
N LEU A 468 3.42 10.60 25.21
CA LEU A 468 2.86 10.04 26.44
C LEU A 468 3.79 9.01 27.06
N ALA A 469 4.44 8.19 26.23
CA ALA A 469 5.35 7.14 26.67
C ALA A 469 6.30 6.70 25.56
N ARG A 470 7.38 6.04 25.96
CA ARG A 470 8.33 5.37 25.08
C ARG A 470 8.78 4.05 25.68
N ALA A 471 8.77 2.98 24.89
CA ALA A 471 9.31 1.67 25.28
C ALA A 471 10.56 1.35 24.47
N GLU A 472 11.73 1.58 25.06
CA GLU A 472 13.02 1.45 24.41
C GLU A 472 13.54 0.00 24.41
N VAL A 473 14.28 -0.38 23.36
CA VAL A 473 14.94 -1.68 23.23
C VAL A 473 16.41 -1.51 22.85
N ASN A 474 17.26 -2.41 23.37
CA ASN A 474 18.71 -2.40 23.12
C ASN A 474 19.09 -3.05 21.77
N VAL A 475 18.15 -3.18 20.85
CA VAL A 475 18.38 -3.80 19.53
C VAL A 475 17.90 -2.87 18.44
N PHE A 476 18.69 -2.78 17.36
CA PHE A 476 18.29 -2.04 16.17
C PHE A 476 17.03 -2.66 15.54
N ILE A 477 16.08 -1.82 15.14
CA ILE A 477 14.88 -2.23 14.39
C ILE A 477 15.01 -1.65 12.97
N PRO A 478 14.98 -2.49 11.92
CA PRO A 478 15.00 -2.00 10.55
C PRO A 478 13.70 -1.27 10.19
N LEU A 479 13.68 -0.64 9.01
CA LEU A 479 12.48 -0.01 8.45
C LEU A 479 11.30 -0.99 8.49
N THR A 480 10.14 -0.49 8.93
CA THR A 480 8.86 -1.17 8.80
C THR A 480 7.95 -0.37 7.89
N LEU A 481 7.06 -1.07 7.19
CA LEU A 481 6.12 -0.48 6.23
C LEU A 481 4.75 -0.31 6.89
N HIS A 482 3.99 -1.40 7.00
CA HIS A 482 2.65 -1.38 7.59
C HIS A 482 2.50 -2.35 8.75
N GLY A 483 1.48 -2.12 9.58
CA GLY A 483 1.10 -3.02 10.65
C GLY A 483 -0.37 -2.91 11.03
N THR A 484 -0.72 -3.61 12.11
CA THR A 484 -2.05 -3.57 12.69
C THR A 484 -1.94 -3.60 14.20
N TYR A 485 -2.90 -2.97 14.87
CA TYR A 485 -3.07 -3.07 16.32
C TYR A 485 -4.14 -4.13 16.63
N ARG A 486 -3.79 -5.08 17.49
CA ARG A 486 -4.70 -6.08 18.03
C ARG A 486 -4.98 -5.73 19.50
N PRO A 487 -6.23 -5.38 19.86
CA PRO A 487 -6.63 -5.07 21.24
C PRO A 487 -6.41 -6.20 22.25
#